data_AF-A0A2T7G854-F1
#
_entry.id   AF-A0A2T7G854-F1
#
_cell.length_a   1.000
_cell.length_b   1.000
_cell.length_c   1.000
_cell.angle_alpha   90.00
_cell.angle_beta   90.00
_cell.angle_gamma   90.00
#
_symmetry.space_group_name_H-M   'P 1'
#
loop_
_entity.id
_entity.type
_entity.pdbx_description
1 polymer ?
#
loop_
_entity_poly.entity_id
_entity_poly.type
_entity_poly.pdbx_seq_one_letter_code
_entity_poly.pdbx_strand_id
1 'polypeptide(L)'
;MNAVLEPLRQIADLGGPVVLLLIAVSVVTLATMIYKAWQFAAAGVGRHTALSRAVEAWDRGDRAGARAALNESKSYLAPVVDMAFSSDAVDTPRLTAEAETRFARLERGFRFLDSVAQLAPLLGLFGTVLGMIEAFRSLQEAGAQVDPSLLAGGIWVALLTTAVGLVVAMPTALVLSWFEGRMDRERVTAERAIATVLRPRGASEGAAPAAAPQRV
;
A
#
# COMPACT_ATOMS: atom_id res chain seq x y z
N MET A 1 -12.57 -5.36 -29.52
CA MET A 1 -11.31 -5.71 -28.81
C MET A 1 -10.04 -5.27 -29.55
N ASN A 2 -10.12 -4.69 -30.77
CA ASN A 2 -8.94 -4.27 -31.56
C ASN A 2 -8.56 -2.78 -31.40
N ALA A 3 -9.46 -1.92 -30.90
CA ALA A 3 -9.22 -0.48 -30.79
C ALA A 3 -8.10 -0.09 -29.80
N VAL A 4 -7.75 -0.97 -28.85
CA VAL A 4 -6.69 -0.74 -27.86
C VAL A 4 -5.36 -1.36 -28.33
N LEU A 5 -5.39 -2.39 -29.17
CA LEU A 5 -4.21 -3.11 -29.63
C LEU A 5 -3.49 -2.38 -30.78
N GLU A 6 -4.22 -1.66 -31.63
CA GLU A 6 -3.64 -0.89 -32.75
C GLU A 6 -2.69 0.23 -32.27
N PRO A 7 -3.11 1.11 -31.31
CA PRO A 7 -2.24 2.15 -30.78
C PRO A 7 -1.05 1.58 -30.03
N LEU A 8 -1.23 0.46 -29.30
CA LEU A 8 -0.17 -0.21 -28.56
C LEU A 8 0.88 -0.82 -29.49
N ARG A 9 0.49 -1.38 -30.63
CA ARG A 9 1.42 -1.88 -31.64
C ARG A 9 2.20 -0.75 -32.31
N GLN A 10 1.53 0.35 -32.68
CA GLN A 10 2.22 1.54 -33.19
C GLN A 10 3.22 2.09 -32.17
N ILE A 11 2.83 2.23 -30.89
CA ILE A 11 3.73 2.73 -29.84
C ILE A 11 4.89 1.76 -29.57
N ALA A 12 4.68 0.45 -29.68
CA ALA A 12 5.74 -0.55 -29.53
C ALA A 12 6.71 -0.58 -30.73
N ASP A 13 6.20 -0.43 -31.96
CA ASP A 13 7.01 -0.38 -33.18
C ASP A 13 7.86 0.90 -33.25
N LEU A 14 7.36 2.01 -32.68
CA LEU A 14 8.08 3.29 -32.60
C LEU A 14 9.01 3.36 -31.38
N GLY A 15 8.55 3.00 -30.18
CA GLY A 15 9.25 3.22 -28.90
C GLY A 15 10.29 2.19 -28.49
N GLY A 16 10.44 1.12 -29.27
CA GLY A 16 11.47 0.10 -29.07
C GLY A 16 11.30 -0.78 -27.80
N PRO A 17 12.35 -1.54 -27.43
CA PRO A 17 12.28 -2.54 -26.35
C PRO A 17 11.92 -1.97 -24.98
N VAL A 18 12.30 -0.71 -24.72
CA VAL A 18 12.06 -0.04 -23.44
C VAL A 18 10.57 0.21 -23.21
N VAL A 19 9.84 0.62 -24.24
CA VAL A 19 8.39 0.85 -24.15
C VAL A 19 7.64 -0.46 -23.92
N LEU A 20 8.05 -1.53 -24.61
CA LEU A 20 7.47 -2.86 -24.39
C LEU A 20 7.69 -3.35 -22.96
N LEU A 21 8.88 -3.12 -22.40
CA LEU A 21 9.17 -3.39 -20.99
C LEU A 21 8.28 -2.56 -20.05
N LEU A 22 8.13 -1.26 -20.31
CA LEU A 22 7.27 -0.36 -19.51
C LEU A 22 5.79 -0.79 -19.54
N ILE A 23 5.29 -1.22 -20.70
CA ILE A 23 3.92 -1.74 -20.84
C ILE A 23 3.77 -3.03 -20.02
N ALA A 24 4.72 -3.97 -20.12
CA ALA A 24 4.69 -5.20 -19.33
C ALA A 24 4.69 -4.91 -17.82
N VAL A 25 5.56 -4.01 -17.36
CA VAL A 25 5.62 -3.58 -15.96
C VAL A 25 4.32 -2.88 -15.55
N SER A 26 3.73 -2.06 -16.42
CA SER A 26 2.45 -1.39 -16.17
C SER A 26 1.31 -2.38 -15.91
N VAL A 27 1.21 -3.43 -16.73
CA VAL A 27 0.19 -4.47 -16.56
C VAL A 27 0.33 -5.19 -15.22
N VAL A 28 1.56 -5.60 -14.86
CA VAL A 28 1.83 -6.26 -13.57
C VAL A 28 1.55 -5.32 -12.39
N THR A 29 1.91 -4.06 -12.53
CA THR A 29 1.66 -3.01 -11.52
C THR A 29 0.18 -2.80 -11.30
N LEU A 30 -0.60 -2.65 -12.38
CA LEU A 30 -2.04 -2.48 -12.32
C LEU A 30 -2.72 -3.71 -11.70
N ALA A 31 -2.31 -4.92 -12.08
CA ALA A 31 -2.80 -6.15 -11.47
C ALA A 31 -2.52 -6.18 -9.96
N THR A 32 -1.32 -5.76 -9.55
CA THR A 32 -0.93 -5.69 -8.14
C THR A 32 -1.75 -4.66 -7.37
N MET A 33 -2.03 -3.48 -7.96
CA MET A 33 -2.89 -2.46 -7.36
C MET A 33 -4.31 -2.96 -7.13
N ILE A 34 -4.91 -3.59 -8.14
CA ILE A 34 -6.28 -4.12 -8.06
C ILE A 34 -6.34 -5.24 -7.01
N TYR A 35 -5.37 -6.16 -7.03
CA TYR A 35 -5.26 -7.21 -6.03
C TYR A 35 -5.16 -6.64 -4.61
N LYS A 36 -4.37 -5.58 -4.41
CA LYS A 36 -4.22 -4.91 -3.11
C LYS A 36 -5.47 -4.19 -2.66
N ALA A 37 -6.15 -3.48 -3.57
CA ALA A 37 -7.42 -2.84 -3.27
C ALA A 37 -8.46 -3.86 -2.82
N TRP A 38 -8.55 -5.00 -3.51
CA TRP A 38 -9.43 -6.11 -3.14
C TRP A 38 -9.02 -6.76 -1.81
N GLN A 39 -7.72 -7.01 -1.60
CA GLN A 39 -7.20 -7.57 -0.34
C GLN A 39 -7.54 -6.66 0.86
N PHE A 40 -7.37 -5.35 0.73
CA PHE A 40 -7.68 -4.37 1.77
C PHE A 40 -9.17 -4.32 2.08
N ALA A 41 -10.01 -4.35 1.03
CA ALA A 41 -11.46 -4.39 1.17
C ALA A 41 -11.92 -5.70 1.85
N ALA A 42 -11.35 -6.84 1.45
CA ALA A 42 -11.66 -8.16 2.01
C ALA A 42 -11.19 -8.30 3.46
N ALA A 43 -10.04 -7.72 3.81
CA ALA A 43 -9.49 -7.71 5.17
C ALA A 43 -10.22 -6.73 6.11
N GLY A 44 -11.22 -5.99 5.62
CA GLY A 44 -12.02 -5.08 6.45
C GLY A 44 -11.23 -3.89 6.99
N VAL A 45 -10.15 -3.50 6.31
CA VAL A 45 -9.29 -2.36 6.67
C VAL A 45 -10.15 -1.09 6.72
N GLY A 46 -10.47 -0.61 7.93
CA GLY A 46 -11.31 0.59 8.17
C GLY A 46 -12.64 0.34 8.82
N ARG A 47 -12.98 -0.93 9.02
CA ARG A 47 -14.23 -1.32 9.65
C ARG A 47 -13.94 -1.64 11.12
N HIS A 48 -13.56 -0.61 11.87
CA HIS A 48 -13.20 -0.76 13.29
C HIS A 48 -14.37 -0.53 14.25
N THR A 49 -15.58 -0.19 13.79
CA THR A 49 -16.70 0.13 14.68
C THR A 49 -17.01 -1.00 15.66
N ALA A 50 -16.99 -2.27 15.22
CA ALA A 50 -17.18 -3.42 16.11
C ALA A 50 -15.97 -3.66 17.03
N LEU A 51 -14.76 -3.45 16.52
CA LEU A 51 -13.52 -3.56 17.29
C LEU A 51 -13.46 -2.52 18.42
N SER A 52 -13.75 -1.26 18.12
CA SER A 52 -13.80 -0.15 19.08
C SER A 52 -14.86 -0.41 20.14
N ARG A 53 -16.06 -0.89 19.77
CA ARG A 53 -17.10 -1.32 20.73
C ARG A 53 -16.59 -2.42 21.67
N ALA A 54 -15.86 -3.40 21.14
CA ALA A 54 -15.31 -4.49 21.96
C ALA A 54 -14.26 -3.98 22.96
N VAL A 55 -13.36 -3.11 22.51
CA VAL A 55 -12.33 -2.49 23.37
C VAL A 55 -12.95 -1.60 24.44
N GLU A 56 -13.96 -0.80 24.09
CA GLU A 56 -14.68 0.04 25.05
C GLU A 56 -15.49 -0.77 26.08
N ALA A 57 -16.13 -1.87 25.67
CA ALA A 57 -16.81 -2.77 26.59
C ALA A 57 -15.82 -3.43 27.56
N TRP A 58 -14.64 -3.81 27.06
CA TRP A 58 -13.56 -4.33 27.89
C TRP A 58 -13.03 -3.30 28.89
N ASP A 59 -12.87 -2.04 28.47
CA ASP A 59 -12.42 -0.93 29.32
C ASP A 59 -13.38 -0.65 30.49
N ARG A 60 -14.69 -0.79 30.23
CA ARG A 60 -15.75 -0.68 31.25
C ARG A 60 -15.90 -1.91 32.15
N GLY A 61 -15.12 -2.96 31.94
CA GLY A 61 -15.20 -4.21 32.71
C GLY A 61 -16.27 -5.21 32.24
N ASP A 62 -17.01 -4.91 31.17
CA ASP A 62 -17.98 -5.82 30.57
C ASP A 62 -17.29 -6.85 29.66
N ARG A 63 -16.81 -7.92 30.27
CA ARG A 63 -16.08 -9.01 29.60
C ARG A 63 -16.95 -9.76 28.59
N ALA A 64 -18.24 -9.97 28.90
CA ALA A 64 -19.16 -10.71 28.04
C ALA A 64 -19.52 -9.89 26.80
N GLY A 65 -19.86 -8.61 26.98
CA GLY A 65 -20.14 -7.69 25.89
C GLY A 65 -18.93 -7.45 24.98
N ALA A 66 -17.72 -7.39 25.55
CA ALA A 66 -16.48 -7.28 24.79
C ALA A 66 -16.24 -8.47 23.84
N ARG A 67 -16.43 -9.71 24.33
CA ARG A 67 -16.26 -10.92 23.51
C ARG A 67 -17.32 -11.02 22.41
N ALA A 68 -18.57 -10.68 22.73
CA ALA A 68 -19.67 -10.69 21.76
C ALA A 68 -19.43 -9.67 20.62
N ALA A 69 -19.05 -8.43 20.96
CA ALA A 69 -18.73 -7.41 19.96
C ALA A 69 -17.49 -7.76 19.12
N LEU A 70 -16.51 -8.47 19.70
CA LEU A 70 -15.33 -8.92 18.97
C LEU A 70 -15.66 -10.01 17.94
N ASN A 71 -16.56 -10.94 18.27
CA ASN A 71 -17.00 -12.00 17.35
C ASN A 71 -17.75 -11.46 16.12
N GLU A 72 -18.40 -10.30 16.24
CA GLU A 72 -19.02 -9.60 15.10
C GLU A 72 -17.99 -8.85 14.23
N SER A 73 -16.77 -8.66 14.74
CA SER A 73 -15.76 -7.84 14.09
C SER A 73 -15.10 -8.58 12.93
N LYS A 74 -15.26 -8.02 11.73
CA LYS A 74 -14.51 -8.43 10.53
C LYS A 74 -13.14 -7.74 10.42
N SER A 75 -12.74 -7.00 11.45
CA SER A 75 -11.46 -6.30 11.47
C SER A 75 -10.32 -7.31 11.47
N TYR A 76 -9.31 -7.06 10.64
CA TYR A 76 -8.07 -7.83 10.63
C TYR A 76 -7.32 -7.84 11.99
N LEU A 77 -7.60 -6.85 12.84
CA LEU A 77 -7.09 -6.75 14.21
C LEU A 77 -7.84 -7.61 15.23
N ALA A 78 -9.01 -8.17 14.88
CA ALA A 78 -9.85 -8.90 15.83
C ALA A 78 -9.11 -10.04 16.56
N PRO A 79 -8.28 -10.87 15.89
CA PRO A 79 -7.59 -11.92 16.63
C PRO A 79 -6.43 -11.40 17.49
N VAL A 80 -5.86 -10.22 17.19
CA VAL A 80 -4.85 -9.58 18.06
C VAL A 80 -5.52 -9.11 19.36
N VAL A 81 -6.70 -8.51 19.23
CA VAL A 81 -7.50 -8.08 20.39
C VAL A 81 -8.02 -9.28 21.18
N ASP A 82 -8.37 -10.39 20.53
CA ASP A 82 -8.78 -11.62 21.23
C ASP A 82 -7.65 -12.22 22.07
N MET A 83 -6.42 -12.22 21.53
CA MET A 83 -5.24 -12.61 22.31
C MET A 83 -5.00 -11.65 23.48
N ALA A 84 -5.15 -10.33 23.25
CA ALA A 84 -5.03 -9.35 24.31
C ALA A 84 -6.08 -9.52 25.43
N PHE A 85 -7.29 -10.00 25.11
CA PHE A 85 -8.31 -10.35 26.11
C PHE A 85 -7.98 -11.60 26.94
N SER A 86 -7.05 -12.44 26.48
CA SER A 86 -6.66 -13.68 27.15
C SER A 86 -5.28 -13.61 27.80
N SER A 87 -4.52 -12.54 27.56
CA SER A 87 -3.16 -12.34 28.05
C SER A 87 -3.12 -11.43 29.27
N ASP A 88 -2.20 -11.73 30.19
CA ASP A 88 -1.81 -10.80 31.25
C ASP A 88 -0.96 -9.65 30.68
N ALA A 89 -0.96 -8.50 31.38
CA ALA A 89 -0.29 -7.27 30.93
C ALA A 89 1.20 -7.41 30.57
N VAL A 90 1.85 -8.49 31.03
CA VAL A 90 3.27 -8.80 30.81
C VAL A 90 3.58 -9.18 29.35
N ASP A 91 2.60 -9.66 28.58
CA ASP A 91 2.79 -10.15 27.19
C ASP A 91 2.72 -9.08 26.10
N THR A 92 2.79 -7.79 26.47
CA THR A 92 2.70 -6.66 25.53
C THR A 92 3.62 -6.80 24.29
N PRO A 93 4.93 -7.15 24.43
CA PRO A 93 5.82 -7.28 23.28
C PRO A 93 5.41 -8.39 22.31
N ARG A 94 4.76 -9.44 22.80
CA ARG A 94 4.30 -10.56 21.97
C ARG A 94 3.07 -10.16 21.15
N LEU A 95 2.16 -9.39 21.74
CA LEU A 95 0.97 -8.87 21.05
C LEU A 95 1.34 -7.89 19.93
N THR A 96 2.29 -6.99 20.19
CA THR A 96 2.76 -6.03 19.18
C THR A 96 3.52 -6.73 18.05
N ALA A 97 4.36 -7.71 18.35
CA ALA A 97 5.07 -8.49 17.32
C ALA A 97 4.10 -9.27 16.40
N GLU A 98 3.02 -9.81 16.96
CA GLU A 98 1.98 -10.51 16.20
C GLU A 98 1.15 -9.55 15.32
N ALA A 99 0.85 -8.34 15.83
CA ALA A 99 0.25 -7.27 15.03
C ALA A 99 1.15 -6.85 13.85
N GLU A 100 2.44 -6.63 14.10
CA GLU A 100 3.42 -6.27 13.07
C GLU A 100 3.59 -7.37 12.02
N THR A 101 3.66 -8.64 12.43
CA THR A 101 3.72 -9.78 11.51
C THR A 101 2.53 -9.79 10.56
N ARG A 102 1.36 -9.40 11.06
CA ARG A 102 0.14 -9.29 10.29
C ARG A 102 0.13 -8.09 9.36
N PHE A 103 0.65 -6.93 9.78
CA PHE A 103 0.82 -5.77 8.92
C PHE A 103 1.80 -6.05 7.78
N ALA A 104 2.94 -6.68 8.07
CA ALA A 104 3.93 -7.07 7.07
C ALA A 104 3.33 -7.98 5.96
N ARG A 105 2.37 -8.84 6.30
CA ARG A 105 1.64 -9.65 5.31
C ARG A 105 0.76 -8.82 4.38
N LEU A 106 0.12 -7.77 4.89
CA LEU A 106 -0.69 -6.83 4.09
C LEU A 106 0.19 -5.93 3.22
N GLU A 107 1.37 -5.56 3.71
CA GLU A 107 2.33 -4.70 2.99
C GLU A 107 3.11 -5.45 1.91
N ARG A 108 3.00 -6.78 1.86
CA ARG A 108 3.69 -7.60 0.85
C ARG A 108 3.36 -7.13 -0.57
N GLY A 109 4.31 -6.53 -1.27
CA GLY A 109 4.11 -5.99 -2.62
C GLY A 109 4.19 -4.46 -2.69
N PHE A 110 4.17 -3.75 -1.56
CA PHE A 110 4.41 -2.31 -1.51
C PHE A 110 5.80 -1.98 -2.05
N ARG A 111 6.81 -2.75 -1.64
CA ARG A 111 8.19 -2.62 -2.17
C ARG A 111 8.26 -2.75 -3.69
N PHE A 112 7.40 -3.58 -4.30
CA PHE A 112 7.34 -3.70 -5.75
C PHE A 112 6.73 -2.45 -6.39
N LEU A 113 5.59 -1.97 -5.87
CA LEU A 113 4.96 -0.73 -6.33
C LEU A 113 5.91 0.47 -6.17
N ASP A 114 6.64 0.54 -5.06
CA ASP A 114 7.65 1.56 -4.78
C ASP A 114 8.78 1.53 -5.81
N SER A 115 9.32 0.33 -6.06
CA SER A 115 10.34 0.14 -7.09
C SER A 115 9.85 0.59 -8.46
N VAL A 116 8.60 0.28 -8.83
CA VAL A 116 8.03 0.73 -10.12
C VAL A 116 7.85 2.23 -10.15
N ALA A 117 7.33 2.84 -9.09
CA ALA A 117 7.15 4.29 -9.00
C ALA A 117 8.48 5.05 -9.17
N GLN A 118 9.58 4.51 -8.65
CA GLN A 118 10.90 5.10 -8.75
C GLN A 118 11.62 4.79 -10.08
N LEU A 119 11.52 3.56 -10.57
CA LEU A 119 12.29 3.10 -11.74
C LEU A 119 11.60 3.38 -13.08
N ALA A 120 10.26 3.42 -13.15
CA ALA A 120 9.55 3.66 -14.41
C ALA A 120 9.90 5.01 -15.08
N PRO A 121 10.04 6.14 -14.36
CA PRO A 121 10.50 7.40 -14.95
C PRO A 121 11.94 7.30 -15.47
N LEU A 122 12.82 6.62 -14.73
CA LEU A 122 14.22 6.43 -15.12
C LEU A 122 14.33 5.56 -16.38
N LEU A 123 13.49 4.55 -16.51
CA LEU A 123 13.38 3.75 -17.73
C LEU A 123 12.88 4.59 -18.91
N GLY A 124 11.89 5.47 -18.70
CA GLY A 124 11.42 6.41 -19.72
C GLY A 124 12.50 7.40 -20.18
N LEU A 125 13.28 7.93 -19.23
CA LEU A 125 14.45 8.78 -19.53
C LEU A 125 15.55 7.99 -20.24
N PHE A 126 15.78 6.73 -19.88
CA PHE A 126 16.71 5.88 -20.62
C PHE A 126 16.25 5.66 -22.06
N GLY A 127 14.93 5.50 -22.27
CA GLY A 127 14.31 5.44 -23.59
C GLY A 127 14.57 6.69 -24.45
N THR A 128 14.53 7.89 -23.87
CA THR A 128 14.86 9.10 -24.64
C THR A 128 16.30 9.12 -25.08
N VAL A 129 17.23 8.73 -24.20
CA VAL A 129 18.66 8.68 -24.52
C VAL A 129 18.90 7.72 -25.69
N LEU A 130 18.31 6.52 -25.65
CA LEU A 130 18.42 5.56 -26.76
C LEU A 130 17.79 6.10 -28.05
N GLY A 131 16.61 6.71 -27.99
CA GLY A 131 15.95 7.29 -29.15
C GLY A 131 16.75 8.43 -29.80
N MET A 132 17.38 9.27 -28.98
CA MET A 132 18.26 10.33 -29.48
C MET A 132 19.54 9.76 -30.11
N ILE A 133 20.14 8.73 -29.52
CA ILE A 133 21.32 8.04 -30.10
C ILE A 133 20.97 7.49 -31.49
N GLU A 134 19.82 6.83 -31.64
CA GLU A 134 19.39 6.29 -32.92
C GLU A 134 19.10 7.40 -33.95
N ALA A 135 18.41 8.47 -33.53
CA ALA A 135 18.13 9.60 -34.42
C ALA A 135 19.41 10.26 -34.96
N PHE A 136 20.43 10.44 -34.12
CA PHE A 136 21.73 10.98 -34.55
C PHE A 136 22.50 10.00 -35.43
N ARG A 137 22.40 8.69 -35.17
CA ARG A 137 23.00 7.66 -36.01
C ARG A 137 22.39 7.67 -37.42
N SER A 138 21.07 7.72 -37.55
CA SER A 138 20.40 7.82 -38.84
C SER A 138 20.79 9.10 -39.59
N LEU A 139 20.96 10.22 -38.87
CA LEU A 139 21.42 11.48 -39.44
C LEU A 139 22.84 11.36 -40.02
N GLN A 140 23.74 10.69 -39.30
CA GLN A 140 25.12 10.46 -39.74
C GLN A 140 25.17 9.55 -40.98
N GLU A 141 24.33 8.51 -41.02
CA GLU A 141 24.25 7.57 -42.15
C GLU A 141 23.67 8.23 -43.42
N ALA A 142 22.76 9.21 -43.28
CA ALA A 142 22.19 9.97 -44.40
C ALA A 142 23.17 10.93 -45.11
N GLY A 143 24.31 11.24 -44.47
CA GLY A 143 25.38 12.04 -45.07
C GLY A 143 24.95 13.45 -45.49
N ALA A 144 25.02 13.76 -46.78
CA ALA A 144 24.75 15.10 -47.31
C ALA A 144 23.25 15.39 -47.56
N GLN A 145 22.40 14.37 -47.63
CA GLN A 145 20.94 14.52 -47.75
C GLN A 145 20.31 14.33 -46.38
N VAL A 146 20.48 15.33 -45.52
CA VAL A 146 19.80 15.37 -44.23
C VAL A 146 18.35 15.76 -44.44
N ASP A 147 17.41 14.84 -44.16
CA ASP A 147 16.00 15.16 -44.03
C ASP A 147 15.68 15.52 -42.56
N PRO A 148 15.36 16.78 -42.24
CA PRO A 148 15.02 17.21 -40.89
C PRO A 148 13.82 16.47 -40.29
N SER A 149 12.95 15.91 -41.14
CA SER A 149 11.76 15.18 -40.68
C SER A 149 12.11 13.87 -39.96
N LEU A 150 13.20 13.20 -40.35
CA LEU A 150 13.68 11.98 -39.69
C LEU A 150 14.14 12.26 -38.26
N LEU A 151 14.88 13.36 -38.07
CA LEU A 151 15.34 13.79 -36.75
C LEU A 151 14.14 14.15 -35.85
N ALA A 152 13.16 14.87 -36.38
CA ALA A 152 11.95 15.23 -35.65
C ALA A 152 11.14 13.98 -35.21
N GLY A 153 11.06 12.96 -36.06
CA GLY A 153 10.44 11.67 -35.74
C GLY A 153 11.13 10.96 -34.57
N GLY A 154 12.46 10.88 -34.58
CA GLY A 154 13.24 10.26 -33.49
C GLY A 154 13.07 10.98 -32.14
N ILE A 155 13.05 12.31 -32.15
CA ILE A 155 12.80 13.13 -30.95
C ILE A 155 11.38 12.90 -30.42
N TRP A 156 10.38 12.85 -31.29
CA TRP A 156 8.99 12.60 -30.91
C TRP A 156 8.85 11.27 -30.17
N VAL A 157 9.43 10.20 -30.74
CA VAL A 157 9.45 8.87 -30.14
C VAL A 157 10.14 8.90 -28.78
N ALA A 158 11.32 9.52 -28.69
CA ALA A 158 12.06 9.66 -27.45
C ALA A 158 11.18 10.30 -26.37
N LEU A 159 10.59 11.47 -26.63
CA LEU A 159 9.74 12.17 -25.67
C LEU A 159 8.52 11.34 -25.24
N LEU A 160 7.93 10.59 -26.17
CA LEU A 160 6.81 9.70 -25.88
C LEU A 160 7.18 8.60 -24.88
N THR A 161 8.38 8.02 -24.99
CA THR A 161 8.85 6.99 -24.03
C THR A 161 8.96 7.51 -22.60
N THR A 162 9.39 8.76 -22.41
CA THR A 162 9.40 9.40 -21.09
C THR A 162 7.99 9.65 -20.58
N ALA A 163 7.09 10.14 -21.45
CA ALA A 163 5.70 10.36 -21.07
C ALA A 163 5.04 9.06 -20.58
N VAL A 164 5.30 7.93 -21.26
CA VAL A 164 4.78 6.61 -20.87
C VAL A 164 5.32 6.21 -19.48
N GLY A 165 6.62 6.34 -19.25
CA GLY A 165 7.23 6.04 -17.94
C GLY A 165 6.60 6.84 -16.79
N LEU A 166 6.32 8.13 -17.05
CA LEU A 166 5.65 9.02 -16.10
C LEU A 166 4.18 8.64 -15.86
N VAL A 167 3.44 8.28 -16.90
CA VAL A 167 2.04 7.83 -16.80
C VAL A 167 1.92 6.55 -15.98
N VAL A 168 2.92 5.68 -15.99
CA VAL A 168 2.95 4.48 -15.12
C VAL A 168 3.36 4.84 -13.70
N ALA A 169 4.36 5.69 -13.53
CA ALA A 169 4.94 6.01 -12.23
C ALA A 169 4.01 6.84 -11.32
N MET A 170 3.38 7.89 -11.86
CA MET A 170 2.59 8.84 -11.07
C MET A 170 1.38 8.18 -10.37
N PRO A 171 0.53 7.41 -11.07
CA PRO A 171 -0.56 6.68 -10.41
C PRO A 171 -0.03 5.65 -9.40
N THR A 172 1.12 5.04 -9.70
CA THR A 172 1.75 4.05 -8.80
C THR A 172 2.18 4.66 -7.49
N ALA A 173 2.86 5.80 -7.52
CA ALA A 173 3.24 6.53 -6.33
C ALA A 173 2.02 6.97 -5.50
N LEU A 174 0.97 7.48 -6.16
CA LEU A 174 -0.24 7.95 -5.49
C LEU A 174 -0.97 6.80 -4.76
N VAL A 175 -1.16 5.68 -5.45
CA VAL A 175 -1.86 4.52 -4.90
C VAL A 175 -1.06 3.87 -3.76
N LEU A 176 0.27 3.75 -3.93
CA LEU A 176 1.15 3.26 -2.87
C LEU A 176 1.07 4.14 -1.62
N SER A 177 1.20 5.46 -1.78
CA SER A 177 1.14 6.40 -0.66
C SER A 177 -0.21 6.33 0.07
N TRP A 178 -1.31 6.12 -0.66
CA TRP A 178 -2.62 5.88 -0.05
C TRP A 178 -2.66 4.58 0.76
N PHE A 179 -2.09 3.49 0.24
CA PHE A 179 -2.03 2.21 0.96
C PHE A 179 -1.15 2.28 2.21
N GLU A 180 0.00 2.95 2.14
CA GLU A 180 0.91 3.17 3.27
C GLU A 180 0.23 4.01 4.36
N GLY A 181 -0.33 5.16 4.00
CA GLY A 181 -1.08 6.00 4.94
C GLY A 181 -2.29 5.28 5.55
N ARG A 182 -2.85 4.30 4.83
CA ARG A 182 -3.89 3.43 5.37
C ARG A 182 -3.34 2.44 6.39
N MET A 183 -2.18 1.83 6.14
CA MET A 183 -1.51 0.92 7.08
C MET A 183 -1.07 1.63 8.36
N ASP A 184 -0.57 2.86 8.26
CA ASP A 184 -0.18 3.64 9.45
C ASP A 184 -1.37 3.91 10.38
N ARG A 185 -2.54 4.20 9.82
CA ARG A 185 -3.78 4.32 10.61
C ARG A 185 -4.18 3.02 11.29
N GLU A 186 -3.95 1.87 10.64
CA GLU A 186 -4.18 0.56 11.26
C GLU A 186 -3.24 0.30 12.42
N ARG A 187 -1.95 0.62 12.26
CA ARG A 187 -0.94 0.51 13.33
C ARG A 187 -1.34 1.30 14.57
N VAL A 188 -1.67 2.57 14.39
CA VAL A 188 -2.12 3.44 15.48
C VAL A 188 -3.39 2.88 16.15
N THR A 189 -4.31 2.32 15.36
CA THR A 189 -5.54 1.71 15.89
C THR A 189 -5.23 0.46 16.72
N ALA A 190 -4.32 -0.39 16.26
CA ALA A 190 -3.89 -1.59 16.97
C ALA A 190 -3.16 -1.26 18.26
N GLU A 191 -2.21 -0.32 18.24
CA GLU A 191 -1.49 0.13 19.43
C GLU A 191 -2.45 0.67 20.49
N ARG A 192 -3.40 1.52 20.09
CA ARG A 192 -4.44 2.04 21.00
C ARG A 192 -5.29 0.92 21.58
N ALA A 193 -5.76 -0.01 20.75
CA ALA A 193 -6.58 -1.14 21.20
C ALA A 193 -5.82 -2.00 22.21
N ILE A 194 -4.57 -2.37 21.92
CA ILE A 194 -3.72 -3.16 22.82
C ILE A 194 -3.51 -2.41 24.13
N ALA A 195 -3.15 -1.12 24.08
CA ALA A 195 -2.90 -0.31 25.28
C ALA A 195 -4.15 -0.19 26.18
N THR A 196 -5.32 0.04 25.60
CA THR A 196 -6.58 0.13 26.36
C THR A 196 -6.96 -1.22 26.99
N VAL A 197 -6.74 -2.32 26.27
CA VAL A 197 -7.07 -3.67 26.78
C VAL A 197 -6.18 -4.07 27.97
N LEU A 198 -4.90 -3.72 27.93
CA LEU A 198 -3.93 -4.05 28.98
C LEU A 198 -4.03 -3.13 30.21
N ARG A 199 -4.57 -1.91 30.05
CA ARG A 199 -4.81 -0.95 31.14
C ARG A 199 -6.26 -0.48 31.16
N PRO A 200 -7.22 -1.37 31.48
CA PRO A 200 -8.63 -1.01 31.51
C PRO A 200 -8.94 -0.13 32.72
N ARG A 201 -9.74 0.91 32.54
CA ARG A 201 -10.15 1.85 33.60
C ARG A 201 -10.97 1.19 34.69
N GLY A 202 -11.82 0.22 34.33
CA GLY A 202 -12.65 -0.51 35.30
C GLY A 202 -11.86 -1.27 36.38
N ALA A 203 -10.58 -1.57 36.16
CA ALA A 203 -9.74 -2.20 37.17
C ALA A 203 -9.33 -1.24 38.31
N SER A 204 -9.38 0.08 38.07
CA SER A 204 -9.01 1.10 39.06
C SER A 204 -10.13 1.43 40.04
N GLU A 205 -11.40 1.30 39.63
CA GLU A 205 -12.56 1.61 40.48
C GLU A 205 -12.87 0.50 41.51
N GLY A 206 -12.46 -0.75 41.25
CA GLY A 206 -12.64 -1.88 42.17
C GLY A 206 -11.65 -1.92 43.35
N ALA A 207 -10.65 -1.04 43.38
CA ALA A 207 -9.57 -1.03 44.37
C ALA A 207 -9.60 0.20 45.30
N ALA A 208 -10.78 0.79 45.55
CA ALA A 208 -10.93 1.76 46.64
C ALA A 208 -10.78 1.03 47.99
N PRO A 209 -9.80 1.38 48.86
CA PRO A 209 -9.59 0.69 50.11
C PRO A 209 -10.81 0.88 51.03
N ALA A 210 -11.36 -0.23 51.51
CA ALA A 210 -12.41 -0.27 52.51
C ALA A 210 -12.04 0.64 53.69
N ALA A 211 -12.80 1.72 53.87
CA ALA A 211 -12.68 2.60 55.02
C ALA A 211 -12.80 1.76 56.31
N ALA A 212 -11.73 1.73 57.09
CA ALA A 212 -11.68 1.04 58.37
C ALA A 212 -12.79 1.58 59.30
N PRO A 213 -13.52 0.72 60.04
CA PRO A 213 -14.54 1.18 60.97
C PRO A 213 -13.87 1.92 62.13
N GLN A 214 -14.19 3.21 62.29
CA GLN A 214 -13.91 3.97 63.51
C GLN A 214 -14.64 3.28 64.67
N ARG A 215 -13.87 2.65 65.56
CA ARG A 215 -14.37 2.22 66.87
C ARG A 215 -14.37 3.43 67.80
N VAL A 216 -15.56 3.70 68.34
CA VAL A 216 -15.86 4.63 69.45
C VAL A 216 -15.27 4.08 70.75
#